data_AF-A0A3B9UF00-F1
#
_entry.id   AF-A0A3B9UF00-F1
#
_cell.length_a   1.000
_cell.length_b   1.000
_cell.length_c   1.000
_cell.angle_alpha   90.00
_cell.angle_beta   90.00
_cell.angle_gamma   90.00
#
_symmetry.space_group_name_H-M   'P 1'
#
loop_
_entity.id
_entity.type
_entity.pdbx_description
1 polymer ?
#
loop_
_entity_poly.entity_id
_entity_poly.type
_entity_poly.pdbx_seq_one_letter_code
_entity_poly.pdbx_strand_id
1 'polypeptide(L)'
;MGSELGFGQVIADRLHLCIVLAHRVRGAEPKLTPAVEIILLVVGPTQVDYAKAGLADFAQRIGHYAKFRTESVRDRAAQHAFLKPGDLLVLLDERGEHLKSVELAQRLQKWMNSGPKRILFAVGDAYGFSAEFRAQAQYELALSKMTFPH
;
A
#
# COMPACT_ATOMS: atom_id res chain seq x y z
N MET A 1 -20.10 0.04 -29.30
CA MET A 1 -20.06 -1.39 -28.89
C MET A 1 -18.60 -1.78 -28.84
N GLY A 2 -17.99 -1.78 -27.65
CA GLY A 2 -16.55 -1.99 -27.50
C GLY A 2 -15.94 -1.08 -26.45
N SER A 3 -15.88 -1.55 -25.20
CA SER A 3 -14.78 -1.31 -24.25
C SER A 3 -15.06 -2.02 -22.92
N GLU A 4 -15.50 -3.29 -22.93
CA GLU A 4 -15.71 -4.10 -21.72
C GLU A 4 -14.43 -4.76 -21.18
N LEU A 5 -13.25 -4.39 -21.68
CA LEU A 5 -11.97 -5.02 -21.31
C LEU A 5 -11.04 -4.14 -20.46
N GLY A 6 -11.56 -3.07 -19.84
CA GLY A 6 -10.81 -2.19 -18.92
C GLY A 6 -11.26 -2.27 -17.46
N PHE A 7 -12.14 -3.21 -17.11
CA PHE A 7 -12.96 -3.16 -15.89
C PHE A 7 -12.40 -3.95 -14.69
N GLY A 8 -11.22 -4.56 -14.80
CA GLY A 8 -10.74 -5.57 -13.83
C GLY A 8 -9.58 -5.20 -12.90
N GLN A 9 -9.01 -3.99 -12.94
CA GLN A 9 -7.63 -3.82 -12.43
C GLN A 9 -7.31 -2.62 -11.52
N VAL A 10 -8.32 -1.92 -11.00
CA VAL A 10 -8.12 -0.93 -9.90
C VAL A 10 -8.03 -1.61 -8.52
N ILE A 11 -8.16 -2.93 -8.50
CA ILE A 11 -8.33 -3.72 -7.28
C ILE A 11 -7.08 -4.54 -6.94
N ALA A 12 -6.21 -4.87 -7.90
CA ALA A 12 -5.09 -5.76 -7.63
C ALA A 12 -4.17 -5.19 -6.54
N ASP A 13 -3.77 -3.92 -6.58
CA ASP A 13 -2.77 -3.42 -5.64
C ASP A 13 -3.30 -3.16 -4.23
N ARG A 14 -4.54 -2.68 -4.16
CA ARG A 14 -5.23 -2.39 -2.90
C ARG A 14 -5.79 -3.66 -2.26
N LEU A 15 -6.22 -4.65 -3.04
CA LEU A 15 -6.83 -5.89 -2.55
C LEU A 15 -5.79 -6.99 -2.32
N HIS A 16 -4.69 -7.07 -3.08
CA HIS A 16 -3.64 -8.08 -2.84
C HIS A 16 -2.85 -7.76 -1.57
N LEU A 17 -2.46 -6.50 -1.32
CA LEU A 17 -1.85 -6.14 -0.04
C LEU A 17 -2.78 -6.51 1.12
N CYS A 18 -4.07 -6.21 0.99
CA CYS A 18 -5.04 -6.48 2.04
C CYS A 18 -5.43 -7.97 2.16
N ILE A 19 -5.41 -8.75 1.08
CA ILE A 19 -5.60 -10.21 1.08
C ILE A 19 -4.38 -10.91 1.66
N VAL A 20 -3.17 -10.46 1.34
CA VAL A 20 -1.93 -10.99 1.94
C VAL A 20 -1.89 -10.71 3.44
N LEU A 21 -2.34 -9.51 3.84
CA LEU A 21 -2.57 -9.18 5.24
C LEU A 21 -3.68 -10.04 5.88
N ALA A 22 -4.78 -10.34 5.17
CA ALA A 22 -5.93 -11.05 5.75
C ALA A 22 -5.82 -12.59 5.75
N HIS A 23 -5.16 -13.21 4.77
CA HIS A 23 -5.19 -14.67 4.57
C HIS A 23 -4.14 -15.45 5.38
N ARG A 24 -3.16 -14.81 6.01
CA ARG A 24 -2.12 -15.54 6.76
C ARG A 24 -1.82 -15.05 8.17
N VAL A 25 -2.62 -14.12 8.70
CA VAL A 25 -2.66 -13.80 10.14
C VAL A 25 -3.23 -14.97 10.98
N ARG A 26 -3.79 -16.02 10.36
CA ARG A 26 -4.14 -17.26 11.07
C ARG A 26 -2.96 -18.15 11.46
N GLY A 27 -1.77 -17.94 10.87
CA GLY A 27 -0.61 -18.84 11.08
C GLY A 27 0.60 -18.18 11.76
N ALA A 28 0.54 -16.89 12.04
CA ALA A 28 1.59 -16.14 12.72
C ALA A 28 0.98 -15.44 13.93
N GLU A 29 1.02 -16.08 15.09
CA GLU A 29 1.17 -15.32 16.33
C GLU A 29 2.68 -15.02 16.49
N PRO A 30 3.07 -13.79 16.84
CA PRO A 30 2.38 -12.90 17.77
C PRO A 30 1.56 -11.81 17.07
N LYS A 31 0.57 -11.29 17.80
CA LYS A 31 -0.14 -10.04 17.46
C LYS A 31 0.85 -9.02 16.88
N LEU A 32 0.60 -8.60 15.64
CA LEU A 32 1.29 -7.47 15.02
C LEU A 32 1.31 -6.32 16.04
N THR A 33 2.50 -5.83 16.38
CA THR A 33 2.70 -4.94 17.52
C THR A 33 1.75 -3.74 17.42
N PRO A 34 0.88 -3.47 18.41
CA PRO A 34 -0.17 -2.45 18.32
C PRO A 34 0.34 -1.00 18.20
N ALA A 35 1.67 -0.80 18.19
CA ALA A 35 2.30 0.52 18.12
C ALA A 35 2.51 1.06 16.70
N VAL A 36 2.57 0.20 15.67
CA VAL A 36 2.92 0.61 14.30
C VAL A 36 1.66 0.93 13.49
N GLU A 37 1.64 2.10 12.87
CA GLU A 37 0.55 2.52 11.98
C GLU A 37 0.89 2.26 10.51
N ILE A 38 0.03 1.56 9.78
CA ILE A 38 0.16 1.34 8.35
C ILE A 38 -0.73 2.36 7.62
N ILE A 39 -0.15 3.07 6.64
CA ILE A 39 -0.84 4.09 5.86
C ILE A 39 -0.69 3.76 4.39
N LEU A 40 -1.82 3.63 3.69
CA LEU A 40 -1.84 3.65 2.23
C LEU A 40 -1.99 5.10 1.76
N LEU A 41 -0.92 5.69 1.24
CA LEU A 41 -0.84 7.09 0.81
C LEU A 41 -1.01 7.19 -0.71
N VAL A 42 -2.08 7.85 -1.15
CA VAL A 42 -2.46 7.93 -2.57
C VAL A 42 -2.50 9.38 -3.03
N VAL A 43 -1.99 9.65 -4.23
CA VAL A 43 -2.15 10.96 -4.88
C VAL A 43 -3.46 10.98 -5.67
N GLY A 44 -4.33 11.95 -5.35
CA GLY A 44 -5.64 12.11 -5.96
C GLY A 44 -6.75 11.29 -5.27
N PRO A 45 -8.01 11.72 -5.42
CA PRO A 45 -9.15 11.01 -4.85
C PRO A 45 -9.44 9.74 -5.64
N THR A 46 -9.82 8.67 -4.94
CA THR A 46 -10.42 7.50 -5.58
C THR A 46 -11.83 7.87 -6.05
N GLN A 47 -12.05 7.97 -7.35
CA GLN A 47 -13.32 8.48 -7.90
C GLN A 47 -14.40 7.39 -8.04
N VAL A 48 -14.00 6.13 -8.20
CA VAL A 48 -14.91 5.04 -8.56
C VAL A 48 -15.49 4.34 -7.33
N ASP A 49 -16.81 4.20 -7.27
CA ASP A 49 -17.52 3.79 -6.04
C ASP A 49 -17.21 2.35 -5.60
N TYR A 50 -17.08 1.40 -6.53
CA TYR A 50 -16.70 0.03 -6.16
C TYR A 50 -15.30 -0.02 -5.52
N ALA A 51 -14.38 0.85 -5.96
CA ALA A 51 -13.03 0.91 -5.42
C ALA A 51 -13.03 1.50 -4.00
N LYS A 52 -13.86 2.53 -3.76
CA LYS A 52 -14.09 3.07 -2.41
C LYS A 52 -14.67 2.01 -1.48
N ALA A 53 -15.69 1.28 -1.93
CA ALA A 53 -16.33 0.22 -1.15
C ALA A 53 -15.36 -0.92 -0.83
N GLY A 54 -14.57 -1.36 -1.81
CA GLY A 54 -13.53 -2.36 -1.61
C GLY A 54 -12.49 -1.89 -0.60
N LEU A 55 -11.95 -0.67 -0.76
CA LEU A 55 -11.00 -0.11 0.20
C LEU A 55 -11.55 -0.06 1.62
N ALA A 56 -12.81 0.33 1.81
CA ALA A 56 -13.44 0.37 3.11
C ALA A 56 -13.55 -1.03 3.74
N ASP A 57 -14.00 -2.04 2.99
CA ASP A 57 -14.08 -3.43 3.46
C ASP A 57 -12.70 -3.95 3.88
N PHE A 58 -11.67 -3.76 3.05
CA PHE A 58 -10.32 -4.23 3.37
C PHE A 58 -9.65 -3.44 4.49
N ALA A 59 -9.86 -2.13 4.57
CA ALA A 59 -9.36 -1.32 5.68
C ALA A 59 -9.96 -1.80 7.01
N GLN A 60 -11.26 -2.10 7.03
CA GLN A 60 -11.93 -2.66 8.21
C GLN A 60 -11.32 -4.02 8.60
N ARG A 61 -11.10 -4.92 7.62
CA ARG A 61 -10.49 -6.24 7.86
C ARG A 61 -9.08 -6.15 8.41
N ILE A 62 -8.24 -5.27 7.87
CA ILE A 62 -6.87 -5.04 8.37
C ILE A 62 -6.92 -4.42 9.77
N GLY A 63 -7.89 -3.55 10.04
CA GLY A 63 -8.10 -2.92 11.34
C GLY A 63 -8.23 -3.89 12.51
N HIS A 64 -8.65 -5.14 12.27
CA HIS A 64 -8.67 -6.19 13.29
C HIS A 64 -7.27 -6.68 13.72
N TYR A 65 -6.24 -6.40 12.93
CA TYR A 65 -4.90 -6.93 13.10
C TYR A 65 -3.83 -5.84 13.26
N ALA A 66 -4.01 -4.68 12.62
CA ALA A 66 -3.07 -3.56 12.67
C ALA A 66 -3.81 -2.23 12.55
N LYS A 67 -3.22 -1.16 13.10
CA LYS A 67 -3.73 0.21 12.89
C LYS A 67 -3.49 0.59 11.42
N PHE A 68 -4.56 0.58 10.61
CA PHE A 68 -4.50 0.86 9.19
C PHE A 68 -5.40 2.04 8.82
N ARG A 69 -4.94 2.89 7.91
CA ARG A 69 -5.81 3.85 7.22
C ARG A 69 -5.34 4.12 5.80
N THR A 70 -6.25 4.63 4.99
CA THR A 70 -5.93 5.21 3.68
C THR A 70 -5.93 6.73 3.79
N GLU A 71 -4.95 7.37 3.16
CA GLU A 71 -4.81 8.81 3.09
C GLU A 71 -4.73 9.22 1.62
N SER A 72 -5.57 10.17 1.21
CA SER A 72 -5.51 10.75 -0.12
C SER A 72 -5.00 12.18 -0.04
N VAL A 73 -3.91 12.47 -0.75
CA VAL A 73 -3.33 13.81 -0.86
C VAL A 73 -3.64 14.41 -2.23
N ARG A 74 -3.65 15.74 -2.32
CA ARG A 74 -4.02 16.45 -3.55
C ARG A 74 -3.04 16.23 -4.69
N ASP A 75 -1.74 16.23 -4.38
CA ASP A 75 -0.65 16.28 -5.35
C ASP A 75 0.64 15.72 -4.74
N ARG A 76 1.71 15.68 -5.56
CA ARG A 76 3.04 15.19 -5.16
C ARG A 76 3.68 16.02 -4.04
N ALA A 77 3.45 17.34 -4.03
CA ALA A 77 4.02 18.20 -2.99
C ALA A 77 3.41 17.87 -1.63
N ALA A 78 2.09 17.67 -1.58
CA ALA A 78 1.39 17.20 -0.40
C ALA A 78 1.80 15.77 0.01
N GLN A 79 2.08 14.89 -0.96
CA GLN A 79 2.62 13.55 -0.68
C GLN A 79 3.97 13.62 0.03
N HIS A 80 4.87 14.47 -0.47
CA HIS A 80 6.19 14.67 0.12
C HIS A 80 6.11 15.30 1.52
N ALA A 81 5.21 16.28 1.70
CA ALA A 81 4.98 16.93 3.00
C ALA A 81 4.33 16.00 4.05
N PHE A 82 3.72 14.89 3.63
CA PHE A 82 3.12 13.91 4.53
C PHE A 82 4.14 13.05 5.29
N LEU A 83 5.34 12.89 4.70
CA LEU A 83 6.42 12.11 5.28
C LEU A 83 6.93 12.75 6.58
N LYS A 84 7.22 11.93 7.58
CA LYS A 84 7.83 12.34 8.84
C LYS A 84 9.15 11.60 9.05
N PRO A 85 10.10 12.21 9.78
CA PRO A 85 11.30 11.50 10.18
C PRO A 85 10.99 10.19 10.91
N GLY A 86 11.64 9.10 10.48
CA GLY A 86 11.44 7.76 11.04
C GLY A 86 10.26 6.98 10.46
N ASP A 87 9.57 7.50 9.45
CA ASP A 87 8.67 6.70 8.62
C ASP A 87 9.45 5.66 7.81
N LEU A 88 8.85 4.49 7.62
CA LEU A 88 9.30 3.52 6.63
C LEU A 88 8.44 3.68 5.38
N LEU A 89 9.02 4.23 4.32
CA LEU A 89 8.40 4.47 3.03
C LEU A 89 8.64 3.29 2.08
N VAL A 90 7.55 2.71 1.61
CA VAL A 90 7.49 1.65 0.59
C VAL A 90 6.76 2.21 -0.63
N LEU A 91 7.42 2.23 -1.78
CA LEU A 91 6.79 2.62 -3.04
C LEU A 91 6.10 1.43 -3.67
N LEU A 92 4.88 1.63 -4.14
CA LEU A 92 4.19 0.68 -5.01
C LEU A 92 4.45 1.12 -6.45
N ASP A 93 5.41 0.45 -7.10
CA ASP A 93 5.91 0.81 -8.42
C ASP A 93 6.28 -0.46 -9.20
N GLU A 94 5.94 -0.50 -10.49
CA GLU A 94 6.20 -1.65 -11.38
C GLU A 94 7.69 -1.99 -11.52
N ARG A 95 8.59 -1.06 -11.18
CA ARG A 95 10.06 -1.26 -11.20
C ARG A 95 10.60 -1.91 -9.93
N GLY A 96 9.75 -2.08 -8.91
CA GLY A 96 10.13 -2.64 -7.61
C GLY A 96 10.41 -4.14 -7.62
N GLU A 97 10.75 -4.68 -6.45
CA GLU A 97 10.94 -6.11 -6.24
C GLU A 97 9.59 -6.84 -6.28
N HIS A 98 9.51 -7.94 -7.01
CA HIS A 98 8.32 -8.81 -6.99
C HIS A 98 8.42 -9.78 -5.83
N LEU A 99 7.49 -9.67 -4.88
CA LEU A 99 7.38 -10.60 -3.76
C LEU A 99 6.16 -11.50 -3.91
N LYS A 100 6.33 -12.78 -3.58
CA LYS A 100 5.19 -13.65 -3.28
C LYS A 100 4.53 -13.18 -2.00
N SER A 101 3.25 -13.50 -1.84
CA SER A 101 2.46 -13.18 -0.64
C SER A 101 3.16 -13.55 0.68
N VAL A 102 3.80 -14.73 0.74
CA VAL A 102 4.49 -15.19 1.95
C VAL A 102 5.74 -14.36 2.24
N GLU A 103 6.46 -13.95 1.20
CA GLU A 103 7.67 -13.13 1.33
C GLU A 103 7.31 -11.71 1.78
N LEU A 104 6.23 -11.15 1.23
CA LEU A 104 5.69 -9.85 1.68
C LEU A 104 5.24 -9.89 3.14
N ALA A 105 4.56 -10.95 3.57
CA ALA A 105 4.14 -11.11 4.97
C ALA A 105 5.36 -11.18 5.93
N GLN A 106 6.39 -11.95 5.57
CA GLN A 106 7.64 -12.01 6.33
C GLN A 106 8.37 -10.66 6.36
N ARG A 107 8.39 -9.95 5.23
CA ARG A 107 9.01 -8.62 5.12
C ARG A 107 8.30 -7.60 5.99
N LEU A 108 6.97 -7.59 5.95
CA LEU A 108 6.17 -6.71 6.80
C LEU A 108 6.42 -6.98 8.29
N GLN A 109 6.47 -8.25 8.70
CA GLN A 109 6.81 -8.59 10.08
C GLN A 109 8.19 -8.04 10.49
N LYS A 110 9.19 -8.15 9.60
CA LYS A 110 10.53 -7.59 9.85
C LYS A 110 10.47 -6.06 9.99
N TRP A 111 9.74 -5.37 9.11
CA TRP A 111 9.55 -3.92 9.20
C TRP A 111 8.85 -3.50 10.48
N MET A 112 7.84 -4.23 10.93
CA MET A 112 7.18 -3.91 12.19
C MET A 112 8.07 -4.15 13.41
N ASN A 113 8.90 -5.20 13.36
CA ASN A 113 9.85 -5.51 14.42
C ASN A 113 11.03 -4.52 14.49
N SER A 114 11.34 -3.78 13.41
CA SER A 114 12.37 -2.73 13.45
C SER A 114 11.92 -1.46 14.16
N GLY A 115 10.67 -1.40 14.63
CA GLY A 115 10.13 -0.32 15.45
C GLY A 115 9.81 1.01 14.75
N PRO A 116 9.44 1.08 13.45
CA PRO A 116 8.99 2.32 12.86
C PRO A 116 7.67 2.76 13.50
N LYS A 117 7.46 4.06 13.64
CA LYS A 117 6.15 4.56 14.10
C LYS A 117 5.08 4.37 13.01
N ARG A 118 5.47 4.55 11.75
CA ARG A 118 4.56 4.42 10.60
C ARG A 118 5.23 3.69 9.44
N ILE A 119 4.46 2.85 8.76
CA ILE A 119 4.81 2.24 7.47
C ILE A 119 3.89 2.85 6.42
N LEU A 120 4.47 3.54 5.43
CA LEU A 120 3.75 4.22 4.38
C LEU A 120 3.91 3.44 3.09
N PHE A 121 2.81 2.87 2.60
CA PHE A 121 2.72 2.35 1.24
C PHE A 121 2.24 3.48 0.33
N ALA A 122 3.15 4.05 -0.46
CA ALA A 122 2.84 5.15 -1.35
C ALA A 122 2.44 4.62 -2.74
N VAL A 123 1.39 5.18 -3.31
CA VAL A 123 0.98 5.00 -4.71
C VAL A 123 1.34 6.28 -5.47
N GLY A 124 1.99 6.12 -6.62
CA GLY A 124 2.37 7.22 -7.49
C GLY A 124 1.14 7.84 -8.17
N ASP A 125 1.32 8.96 -8.84
CA ASP A 125 0.30 9.47 -9.75
C ASP A 125 0.44 8.84 -11.14
N ALA A 126 -0.25 9.40 -12.15
CA ALA A 126 -0.19 8.93 -13.53
C ALA A 126 1.23 8.84 -14.13
N TYR A 127 2.22 9.54 -13.58
CA TYR A 127 3.61 9.51 -14.04
C TYR A 127 4.56 8.91 -12.99
N GLY A 128 4.04 8.23 -11.96
CA GLY A 128 4.82 7.58 -10.91
C GLY A 128 5.34 8.54 -9.83
N PHE A 129 6.56 8.28 -9.35
CA PHE A 129 7.22 9.06 -8.29
C PHE A 129 8.30 9.99 -8.83
N SER A 130 8.49 11.15 -8.20
CA SER A 130 9.66 11.99 -8.47
C SER A 130 10.94 11.31 -7.99
N ALA A 131 12.09 11.68 -8.57
CA ALA A 131 13.38 11.10 -8.18
C ALA A 131 13.71 11.39 -6.70
N GLU A 132 13.35 12.58 -6.22
CA GLU A 132 13.58 13.03 -4.85
C GLU A 132 12.73 12.26 -3.84
N PHE A 133 11.46 11.99 -4.17
CA PHE A 133 10.58 11.17 -3.33
C PHE A 133 11.05 9.72 -3.32
N ARG A 134 11.44 9.21 -4.48
CA ARG A 134 11.96 7.84 -4.64
C ARG A 134 13.22 7.61 -3.81
N ALA A 135 14.14 8.57 -3.78
CA ALA A 135 15.38 8.49 -3.01
C ALA A 135 15.16 8.38 -1.49
N GLN A 136 13.97 8.73 -0.98
CA GLN A 136 13.61 8.59 0.43
C GLN A 136 13.01 7.23 0.76
N ALA A 137 12.67 6.42 -0.23
CA ALA A 137 12.07 5.12 0.00
C ALA A 137 13.10 4.11 0.51
N GLN A 138 12.70 3.31 1.50
CA GLN A 138 13.51 2.19 1.97
C GLN A 138 13.25 0.93 1.13
N TYR A 139 12.15 0.91 0.37
CA TYR A 139 11.78 -0.23 -0.45
C TYR A 139 10.88 0.15 -1.64
N GLU A 140 11.04 -0.55 -2.75
CA GLU A 140 10.14 -0.49 -3.91
C GLU A 140 9.53 -1.88 -4.13
N LEU A 141 8.21 -1.97 -4.17
CA LEU A 141 7.45 -3.21 -4.31
C LEU A 141 6.66 -3.17 -5.62
N ALA A 142 6.88 -4.18 -6.47
CA ALA A 142 6.12 -4.36 -7.70
C ALA A 142 5.02 -5.41 -7.50
N LEU A 143 3.77 -4.94 -7.53
CA LEU A 143 2.60 -5.79 -7.28
C LEU A 143 2.20 -6.63 -8.50
N SER A 144 2.57 -6.19 -9.70
CA SER A 144 2.43 -6.95 -10.94
C SER A 144 3.44 -6.48 -11.98
N LYS A 145 3.65 -7.31 -13.01
CA LYS A 145 4.34 -6.92 -14.25
C LYS A 145 3.45 -6.08 -15.18
N MET A 146 2.15 -6.01 -14.88
CA MET A 146 1.17 -5.20 -15.60
C MET A 146 1.00 -3.85 -14.91
N THR A 147 0.87 -2.79 -15.70
CA THR A 147 0.55 -1.45 -15.19
C THR A 147 -0.92 -1.40 -14.77
N PHE A 148 -1.16 -1.08 -13.50
CA PHE A 148 -2.51 -0.88 -12.97
C PHE A 148 -2.84 0.63 -12.90
N PRO A 149 -4.12 1.01 -13.07
CA PRO A 149 -4.53 2.38 -12.80
C PRO A 149 -4.38 2.71 -11.31
N HIS A 150 -4.01 3.96 -11.01
CA HIS A 150 -3.77 4.50 -9.67
C HIS A 150 -5.07 4.73 -8.85
#